data_AF-A0A1A2WJN1-F1
#
_entry.id   AF-A0A1A2WJN1-F1
#
_cell.length_a   1.000
_cell.length_b   1.000
_cell.length_c   1.000
_cell.angle_alpha   90.00
_cell.angle_beta   90.00
_cell.angle_gamma   90.00
#
_symmetry.space_group_name_H-M   'P 1'
#
loop_
_entity.id
_entity.type
_entity.pdbx_description
1 polymer ?
#
loop_
_entity_poly.entity_id
_entity_poly.type
_entity_poly.pdbx_seq_one_letter_code
_entity_poly.pdbx_strand_id
1 'polypeptide(L)'
;MRTKPLKSLAIGAIAMGAAAVGVTSVAPAAATPLPQDPPPAPGLPSPEQLSNLCVQATDPGVSYTTKTNLVQNGIAPDEGHVADHDLRKAYRNGNFPETFAVTNIAPAGPNAAQADVAISGPRFAGPVEKHLAFVNEGGNWILQHDAAIALIQAATATN
;
A
#
# COMPACT_ATOMS: atom_id res chain seq x y z
N MET A 1 -5.94 -33.83 -50.87
CA MET A 1 -5.62 -32.40 -51.13
C MET A 1 -4.51 -31.95 -50.19
N ARG A 2 -3.46 -31.29 -50.75
CA ARG A 2 -2.54 -30.27 -50.18
C ARG A 2 -1.77 -30.61 -48.87
N THR A 3 -0.51 -31.07 -48.91
CA THR A 3 0.81 -30.37 -49.10
C THR A 3 1.49 -29.81 -47.83
N LYS A 4 2.62 -30.44 -47.48
CA LYS A 4 3.87 -30.11 -46.69
C LYS A 4 4.26 -28.61 -46.57
N PRO A 5 5.21 -28.16 -45.67
CA PRO A 5 6.45 -28.86 -45.28
C PRO A 5 7.08 -28.65 -43.86
N LEU A 6 8.00 -29.58 -43.55
CA LEU A 6 9.04 -29.62 -42.52
C LEU A 6 10.15 -28.56 -42.76
N LYS A 7 10.81 -28.05 -41.69
CA LYS A 7 12.19 -27.50 -41.73
C LYS A 7 12.78 -27.31 -40.31
N SER A 8 13.97 -27.91 -40.13
CA SER A 8 14.87 -27.91 -38.96
C SER A 8 15.83 -26.70 -38.94
N LEU A 9 16.79 -26.74 -37.97
CA LEU A 9 18.13 -26.10 -37.90
C LEU A 9 18.19 -24.81 -37.04
N ALA A 10 19.18 -24.45 -36.20
CA ALA A 10 20.55 -24.91 -35.84
C ALA A 10 20.85 -24.32 -34.42
N ILE A 11 21.56 -24.96 -33.47
CA ILE A 11 23.02 -25.13 -33.26
C ILE A 11 23.86 -23.83 -33.21
N GLY A 12 24.52 -23.63 -32.05
CA GLY A 12 25.80 -22.92 -31.84
C GLY A 12 26.13 -22.94 -30.34
N ALA A 13 26.98 -23.83 -29.79
CA ALA A 13 28.46 -23.78 -29.71
C ALA A 13 28.96 -22.40 -29.22
N ILE A 14 29.81 -22.23 -28.19
CA ILE A 14 31.26 -22.57 -28.04
C ILE A 14 31.58 -22.49 -26.51
N ALA A 15 32.09 -23.50 -25.78
CA ALA A 15 33.46 -24.02 -25.59
C ALA A 15 34.51 -23.07 -24.94
N MET A 16 35.29 -23.63 -23.98
CA MET A 16 36.63 -23.23 -23.47
C MET A 16 36.67 -22.07 -22.45
N GLY A 17 37.47 -22.02 -21.39
CA GLY A 17 38.59 -22.81 -20.84
C GLY A 17 39.13 -22.03 -19.62
N ALA A 18 39.40 -22.70 -18.49
CA ALA A 18 40.70 -22.85 -17.82
C ALA A 18 41.51 -21.59 -17.40
N ALA A 19 42.09 -21.71 -16.20
CA ALA A 19 43.32 -21.10 -15.67
C ALA A 19 43.21 -19.92 -14.68
N ALA A 20 44.01 -20.05 -13.63
CA ALA A 20 44.15 -19.22 -12.45
C ALA A 20 45.13 -18.03 -12.65
N VAL A 21 45.38 -17.31 -11.54
CA VAL A 21 46.49 -16.41 -11.22
C VAL A 21 46.24 -14.90 -11.41
N GLY A 22 46.31 -14.16 -10.30
CA GLY A 22 47.16 -12.97 -10.22
C GLY A 22 46.51 -11.58 -10.24
N VAL A 23 46.82 -10.85 -9.16
CA VAL A 23 47.10 -9.40 -9.06
C VAL A 23 45.99 -8.35 -9.25
N THR A 24 45.87 -7.58 -8.16
CA THR A 24 45.32 -6.24 -7.96
C THR A 24 45.24 -5.32 -9.19
N SER A 25 44.06 -4.76 -9.41
CA SER A 25 43.91 -3.37 -9.84
C SER A 25 42.58 -2.82 -9.34
N VAL A 26 42.66 -1.78 -8.51
CA VAL A 26 41.53 -0.93 -8.12
C VAL A 26 41.15 -0.12 -9.34
N ALA A 27 39.98 -0.41 -9.91
CA ALA A 27 39.34 0.37 -10.95
C ALA A 27 38.00 0.90 -10.40
N PRO A 28 37.57 2.13 -10.76
CA PRO A 28 36.35 2.71 -10.22
C PRO A 28 35.18 1.82 -10.64
N ALA A 29 34.34 1.45 -9.67
CA ALA A 29 33.08 0.79 -9.96
C ALA A 29 32.23 1.74 -10.82
N ALA A 30 32.27 1.52 -12.14
CA ALA A 30 31.24 2.00 -13.04
C ALA A 30 29.94 1.40 -12.51
N ALA A 31 29.14 2.24 -11.85
CA ALA A 31 27.81 1.90 -11.41
C ALA A 31 27.00 1.56 -12.67
N THR A 32 26.95 0.27 -13.00
CA THR A 32 25.94 -0.28 -13.90
C THR A 32 24.59 0.20 -13.38
N PRO A 33 23.78 0.91 -14.19
CA PRO A 33 22.43 1.22 -13.77
C PRO A 33 21.77 -0.11 -13.41
N LEU A 34 21.31 -0.24 -12.17
CA LEU A 34 20.55 -1.41 -11.75
C LEU A 34 19.46 -1.65 -12.81
N PRO A 35 19.16 -2.91 -13.17
CA PRO A 35 17.90 -3.21 -13.85
C PRO A 35 16.80 -2.53 -13.03
N GLN A 36 16.18 -1.50 -13.58
CA GLN A 36 14.98 -0.94 -12.97
C GLN A 36 13.97 -2.08 -13.05
N ASP A 37 13.72 -2.73 -11.91
CA ASP A 37 12.56 -3.59 -11.75
C ASP A 37 11.38 -2.87 -12.41
N PRO A 38 10.66 -3.54 -13.33
CA PRO A 38 9.46 -2.94 -13.90
C PRO A 38 8.57 -2.48 -12.74
N PRO A 39 7.93 -1.29 -12.82
CA PRO A 39 6.97 -0.87 -11.82
C PRO A 39 6.04 -2.05 -11.58
N PRO A 40 5.84 -2.52 -10.33
CA PRO A 40 4.96 -3.65 -10.09
C PRO A 40 3.63 -3.33 -10.79
N ALA A 41 3.25 -4.13 -11.79
CA ALA A 41 1.92 -4.07 -12.37
C ALA A 41 0.96 -4.05 -11.20
N PRO A 42 -0.03 -3.12 -11.12
CA PRO A 42 -0.75 -2.84 -9.90
C PRO A 42 -1.47 -4.09 -9.41
N GLY A 43 -0.77 -4.84 -8.56
CA GLY A 43 -1.29 -5.93 -7.79
C GLY A 43 -2.13 -5.36 -6.67
N LEU A 44 -2.85 -6.24 -5.98
CA LEU A 44 -3.53 -5.88 -4.75
C LEU A 44 -2.55 -5.17 -3.80
N PRO A 45 -3.04 -4.18 -3.01
CA PRO A 45 -2.20 -3.49 -2.05
C PRO A 45 -1.68 -4.49 -0.99
N SER A 46 -0.51 -4.22 -0.42
CA SER A 46 -0.04 -5.02 0.72
C SER A 46 -0.81 -4.65 1.99
N PRO A 47 -0.98 -5.59 2.93
CA PRO A 47 -1.59 -5.30 4.23
C PRO A 47 -0.90 -4.15 4.98
N GLU A 48 0.42 -4.10 4.94
CA GLU A 48 1.24 -3.08 5.61
C GLU A 48 1.04 -1.71 4.96
N GLN A 49 0.87 -1.67 3.64
CA GLN A 49 0.56 -0.44 2.93
C GLN A 49 -0.81 0.11 3.37
N LEU A 50 -1.83 -0.75 3.45
CA LEU A 50 -3.16 -0.36 3.88
C LEU A 50 -3.20 0.01 5.37
N SER A 51 -2.47 -0.68 6.23
CA SER A 51 -2.40 -0.34 7.65
C SER A 51 -1.73 1.03 7.85
N ASN A 52 -0.63 1.31 7.12
CA ASN A 52 0.05 2.59 7.18
C ASN A 52 -0.85 3.73 6.67
N LEU A 53 -1.63 3.48 5.61
CA LEU A 53 -2.64 4.43 5.13
C LEU A 53 -3.70 4.72 6.21
N CYS A 54 -4.18 3.70 6.91
CA CYS A 54 -5.13 3.87 8.01
C CYS A 54 -4.53 4.69 9.16
N VAL A 55 -3.28 4.41 9.57
CA VAL A 55 -2.56 5.19 10.59
C VAL A 55 -2.44 6.66 10.19
N GLN A 56 -2.06 6.94 8.94
CA GLN A 56 -1.94 8.32 8.46
C GLN A 56 -3.31 9.02 8.38
N ALA A 57 -4.36 8.31 7.99
CA ALA A 57 -5.72 8.84 7.95
C ALA A 57 -6.23 9.20 9.35
N THR A 58 -5.95 8.39 10.37
CA THR A 58 -6.39 8.60 11.76
C THR A 58 -5.40 9.40 12.61
N ASP A 59 -4.31 9.92 12.05
CA ASP A 59 -3.33 10.70 12.81
C ASP A 59 -3.96 11.99 13.38
N PRO A 60 -4.07 12.15 14.71
CA PRO A 60 -4.67 13.33 15.33
C PRO A 60 -3.78 14.60 15.23
N GLY A 61 -2.49 14.42 14.94
CA GLY A 61 -1.51 15.49 14.76
C GLY A 61 -1.51 16.12 13.38
N VAL A 62 -2.14 15.47 12.39
CA VAL A 62 -2.17 15.93 10.99
C VAL A 62 -3.57 16.41 10.61
N SER A 63 -3.66 17.61 10.04
CA SER A 63 -4.92 18.21 9.58
C SER A 63 -5.49 17.48 8.36
N TYR A 64 -6.83 17.37 8.26
CA TYR A 64 -7.51 16.81 7.09
C TYR A 64 -7.06 17.48 5.76
N THR A 65 -6.73 18.76 5.78
CA THR A 65 -6.25 19.51 4.60
C THR A 65 -4.91 19.02 4.06
N THR A 66 -4.14 18.29 4.88
CA THR A 66 -2.86 17.65 4.48
C THR A 66 -3.08 16.18 4.06
N LYS A 67 -4.24 15.59 4.39
CA LYS A 67 -4.60 14.19 4.10
C LYS A 67 -5.36 14.01 2.78
N THR A 68 -5.40 15.04 1.93
CA THR A 68 -6.18 15.04 0.68
C THR A 68 -5.75 13.95 -0.31
N ASN A 69 -4.50 13.49 -0.25
CA ASN A 69 -3.99 12.39 -1.08
C ASN A 69 -4.13 11.00 -0.43
N LEU A 70 -4.81 10.90 0.71
CA LEU A 70 -5.09 9.64 1.42
C LEU A 70 -6.54 9.19 1.23
N VAL A 71 -7.41 10.09 0.77
CA VAL A 71 -8.85 9.86 0.63
C VAL A 71 -9.29 10.30 -0.76
N GLN A 72 -10.04 9.45 -1.44
CA GLN A 72 -10.59 9.74 -2.76
C GLN A 72 -11.47 10.99 -2.69
N ASN A 73 -11.24 11.93 -3.61
CA ASN A 73 -11.89 13.25 -3.64
C ASN A 73 -11.64 14.13 -2.38
N GLY A 74 -10.74 13.72 -1.50
CA GLY A 74 -10.46 14.40 -0.23
C GLY A 74 -11.57 14.24 0.82
N ILE A 75 -11.44 15.03 1.89
CA ILE A 75 -12.45 15.17 2.95
C ILE A 75 -12.98 16.60 2.87
N ALA A 76 -14.31 16.78 2.84
CA ALA A 76 -14.92 18.10 2.77
C ALA A 76 -14.61 18.94 4.02
N PRO A 77 -14.53 20.28 3.95
CA PRO A 77 -14.09 21.10 5.09
C PRO A 77 -14.94 20.98 6.36
N ASP A 78 -16.25 20.86 6.20
CA ASP A 78 -17.22 20.68 7.28
C ASP A 78 -16.99 19.34 8.00
N GLU A 79 -16.81 18.27 7.25
CA GLU A 79 -16.50 16.95 7.77
C GLU A 79 -15.08 16.84 8.36
N GLY A 80 -14.11 17.43 7.67
CA GLY A 80 -12.71 17.44 8.05
C GLY A 80 -12.47 18.12 9.39
N HIS A 81 -13.19 19.21 9.68
CA HIS A 81 -13.14 19.85 11.00
C HIS A 81 -13.67 18.95 12.12
N VAL A 82 -14.76 18.21 11.86
CA VAL A 82 -15.35 17.28 12.84
C VAL A 82 -14.39 16.10 13.07
N ALA A 83 -13.89 15.50 11.99
CA ALA A 83 -12.89 14.43 12.04
C ALA A 83 -11.65 14.83 12.85
N ASP A 84 -11.05 15.97 12.52
CA ASP A 84 -9.89 16.52 13.22
C ASP A 84 -10.18 16.79 14.71
N HIS A 85 -11.35 17.36 15.01
CA HIS A 85 -11.76 17.64 16.38
C HIS A 85 -11.90 16.34 17.19
N ASP A 86 -12.56 15.33 16.62
CA ASP A 86 -12.85 14.07 17.30
C ASP A 86 -11.59 13.22 17.47
N LEU A 87 -10.70 13.17 16.48
CA LEU A 87 -9.38 12.53 16.60
C LEU A 87 -8.53 13.19 17.70
N ARG A 88 -8.48 14.53 17.75
CA ARG A 88 -7.77 15.24 18.83
C ARG A 88 -8.41 15.02 20.19
N LYS A 89 -9.73 14.93 20.26
CA LYS A 89 -10.45 14.61 21.51
C LYS A 89 -10.14 13.19 21.97
N ALA A 90 -10.21 12.21 21.08
CA ALA A 90 -9.87 10.82 21.36
C ALA A 90 -8.40 10.66 21.78
N TYR A 91 -7.47 11.38 21.14
CA TYR A 91 -6.06 11.45 21.56
C TYR A 91 -5.91 11.97 22.99
N ARG A 92 -6.55 13.09 23.33
CA ARG A 92 -6.54 13.63 24.71
C ARG A 92 -7.17 12.69 25.73
N ASN A 93 -8.12 11.86 25.31
CA ASN A 93 -8.77 10.85 26.14
C ASN A 93 -7.94 9.55 26.29
N GLY A 94 -6.77 9.46 25.66
CA GLY A 94 -5.90 8.30 25.73
C GLY A 94 -6.34 7.12 24.85
N ASN A 95 -7.13 7.37 23.80
CA ASN A 95 -7.55 6.32 22.85
C ASN A 95 -6.41 5.86 21.92
N PHE A 96 -5.31 6.60 21.85
CA PHE A 96 -4.14 6.33 21.00
C PHE A 96 -2.92 5.90 21.84
N PRO A 97 -1.94 5.16 21.28
CA PRO A 97 -1.83 4.76 19.86
C PRO A 97 -2.80 3.64 19.48
N GLU A 98 -3.36 3.75 18.28
CA GLU A 98 -4.17 2.69 17.66
C GLU A 98 -3.31 1.85 16.72
N THR A 99 -3.70 0.58 16.56
CA THR A 99 -3.09 -0.35 15.61
C THR A 99 -4.15 -0.87 14.65
N PHE A 100 -3.74 -1.04 13.40
CA PHE A 100 -4.62 -1.49 12.31
C PHE A 100 -4.04 -2.77 11.72
N ALA A 101 -4.76 -3.88 11.89
CA ALA A 101 -4.40 -5.15 11.25
C ALA A 101 -5.30 -5.34 10.03
N VAL A 102 -4.70 -5.37 8.84
CA VAL A 102 -5.42 -5.52 7.58
C VAL A 102 -5.34 -6.97 7.11
N THR A 103 -6.49 -7.54 6.76
CA THR A 103 -6.61 -8.92 6.30
C THR A 103 -7.62 -9.03 5.16
N ASN A 104 -7.73 -10.21 4.55
CA ASN A 104 -8.75 -10.52 3.55
C ASN A 104 -8.81 -9.53 2.37
N ILE A 105 -7.64 -9.13 1.87
CA ILE A 105 -7.54 -8.16 0.77
C ILE A 105 -8.02 -8.81 -0.53
N ALA A 106 -9.06 -8.23 -1.11
CA ALA A 106 -9.67 -8.73 -2.34
C ALA A 106 -9.92 -7.58 -3.34
N PRO A 107 -9.89 -7.86 -4.66
CA PRO A 107 -10.23 -6.86 -5.66
C PRO A 107 -11.73 -6.58 -5.63
N ALA A 108 -12.12 -5.30 -5.73
CA ALA A 108 -13.52 -4.88 -5.73
C ALA A 108 -13.95 -4.09 -6.97
N GLY A 109 -13.05 -3.96 -7.94
CA GLY A 109 -13.32 -3.33 -9.22
C GLY A 109 -12.04 -2.95 -9.94
N PRO A 110 -12.15 -2.32 -11.13
CA PRO A 110 -10.99 -1.74 -11.80
C PRO A 110 -10.31 -0.73 -10.88
N ASN A 111 -9.04 -0.96 -10.56
CA ASN A 111 -8.26 -0.12 -9.65
C ASN A 111 -8.87 0.02 -8.23
N ALA A 112 -9.62 -0.96 -7.75
CA ALA A 112 -10.21 -0.94 -6.41
C ALA A 112 -9.97 -2.24 -5.66
N ALA A 113 -9.75 -2.15 -4.35
CA ALA A 113 -9.57 -3.27 -3.44
C ALA A 113 -10.42 -3.06 -2.18
N GLN A 114 -10.82 -4.14 -1.53
CA GLN A 114 -11.44 -4.11 -0.21
C GLN A 114 -10.57 -4.93 0.73
N ALA A 115 -10.61 -4.58 2.01
CA ALA A 115 -9.95 -5.33 3.05
C ALA A 115 -10.69 -5.22 4.38
N ASP A 116 -10.51 -6.23 5.22
CA ASP A 116 -11.00 -6.22 6.59
C ASP A 116 -9.91 -5.63 7.48
N VAL A 117 -10.22 -4.52 8.14
CA VAL A 117 -9.32 -3.76 9.00
C VAL A 117 -9.78 -3.90 10.45
N ALA A 118 -8.99 -4.60 11.24
CA ALA A 118 -9.19 -4.72 12.68
C ALA A 118 -8.47 -3.57 13.39
N ILE A 119 -9.24 -2.72 14.07
CA ILE A 119 -8.78 -1.54 14.81
C ILE A 119 -8.62 -1.93 16.28
N SER A 120 -7.43 -1.75 16.84
CA SER A 120 -7.14 -2.03 18.24
C SER A 120 -6.50 -0.82 18.92
N GLY A 121 -6.70 -0.69 20.24
CA GLY A 121 -6.19 0.46 20.98
C GLY A 121 -6.56 0.40 22.46
N PRO A 122 -5.96 1.26 23.31
CA PRO A 122 -6.09 1.21 24.77
C PRO A 122 -7.52 1.29 25.31
N ARG A 123 -8.44 1.87 24.53
CA ARG A 123 -9.83 2.14 24.94
C ARG A 123 -10.84 1.20 24.29
N PHE A 124 -10.40 0.31 23.42
CA PHE A 124 -11.25 -0.73 22.86
C PHE A 124 -11.21 -1.98 23.76
N ALA A 125 -12.37 -2.57 24.02
CA ALA A 125 -12.47 -3.83 24.77
C ALA A 125 -11.93 -5.05 23.97
N GLY A 126 -11.76 -4.88 22.66
CA GLY A 126 -11.21 -5.86 21.72
C GLY A 126 -11.14 -5.25 20.31
N PRO A 127 -10.56 -5.96 19.31
CA PRO A 127 -10.43 -5.44 17.97
C PRO A 127 -11.80 -5.13 17.33
N VAL A 128 -11.94 -3.92 16.78
CA VAL A 128 -13.14 -3.50 16.03
C VAL A 128 -12.87 -3.70 14.55
N GLU A 129 -13.53 -4.67 13.93
CA GLU A 129 -13.38 -4.94 12.50
C GLU A 129 -14.24 -4.01 11.64
N LYS A 130 -13.64 -3.52 10.56
CA LYS A 130 -14.28 -2.70 9.53
C LYS A 130 -13.90 -3.20 8.14
N HIS A 131 -14.91 -3.38 7.30
CA HIS A 131 -14.68 -3.62 5.88
C HIS A 131 -14.45 -2.28 5.19
N LEU A 132 -13.24 -2.06 4.67
CA LEU A 132 -12.84 -0.79 4.08
C LEU A 132 -12.52 -0.94 2.60
N ALA A 133 -12.92 0.08 1.85
CA ALA A 133 -12.70 0.23 0.42
C ALA A 133 -11.48 1.10 0.14
N PHE A 134 -10.65 0.66 -0.80
CA PHE A 134 -9.46 1.35 -1.26
C PHE A 134 -9.48 1.48 -2.78
N VAL A 135 -8.97 2.61 -3.27
CA VAL A 135 -8.88 2.91 -4.69
C VAL A 135 -7.43 3.20 -5.05
N ASN A 136 -7.00 2.75 -6.22
CA ASN A 136 -5.70 3.02 -6.78
C ASN A 136 -5.79 4.19 -7.76
N GLU A 137 -5.21 5.32 -7.37
CA GLU A 137 -5.07 6.51 -8.20
C GLU A 137 -3.64 6.59 -8.75
N GLY A 138 -3.44 6.11 -9.98
CA GLY A 138 -2.18 6.26 -10.70
C GLY A 138 -0.97 5.55 -10.05
N GLY A 139 -1.20 4.47 -9.30
CA GLY A 139 -0.19 3.73 -8.55
C GLY A 139 -0.17 4.03 -7.04
N ASN A 140 -0.97 4.99 -6.57
CA ASN A 140 -1.13 5.30 -5.15
C ASN A 140 -2.44 4.73 -4.62
N TRP A 141 -2.38 3.90 -3.59
CA TRP A 141 -3.58 3.40 -2.91
C TRP A 141 -4.06 4.42 -1.89
N ILE A 142 -5.34 4.75 -1.97
CA ILE A 142 -6.03 5.70 -1.10
C ILE A 142 -7.34 5.09 -0.59
N LEU A 143 -7.87 5.60 0.52
CA LEU A 143 -9.17 5.20 1.04
C LEU A 143 -10.28 5.77 0.16
N GLN A 144 -11.34 5.00 -0.08
CA GLN A 144 -12.59 5.60 -0.55
C GLN A 144 -13.07 6.60 0.50
N HIS A 145 -13.70 7.69 0.06
CA HIS A 145 -14.29 8.70 0.93
C HIS A 145 -15.12 8.08 2.08
N ASP A 146 -16.15 7.29 1.76
CA ASP A 146 -17.00 6.67 2.80
C ASP A 146 -16.23 5.74 3.75
N ALA A 147 -15.20 5.04 3.24
CA ALA A 147 -14.36 4.17 4.04
C ALA A 147 -13.47 4.96 5.02
N ALA A 148 -12.94 6.11 4.59
CA ALA A 148 -12.16 6.99 5.45
C ALA A 148 -13.00 7.53 6.61
N ILE A 149 -14.25 7.89 6.35
CA ILE A 149 -15.16 8.42 7.38
C ILE A 149 -15.57 7.33 8.35
N ALA A 150 -15.91 6.14 7.85
CA ALA A 150 -16.19 4.98 8.69
C ALA A 150 -14.99 4.62 9.59
N LEU A 151 -13.77 4.72 9.07
CA LEU A 151 -12.53 4.51 9.82
C LEU A 151 -12.35 5.55 10.94
N ILE A 152 -12.51 6.85 10.62
CA ILE A 152 -12.37 7.93 11.62
C ILE A 152 -13.43 7.82 12.71
N GLN A 153 -14.68 7.50 12.34
CA GLN A 153 -15.74 7.27 13.30
C GLN A 153 -15.42 6.07 14.21
N ALA A 154 -14.85 5.01 13.67
CA ALA A 154 -14.46 3.84 14.44
C ALA A 154 -13.30 4.14 15.41
N ALA A 155 -12.28 4.89 14.96
CA ALA A 155 -11.15 5.33 15.78
C ALA A 155 -11.57 6.27 16.93
N THR A 156 -12.54 7.13 16.68
CA THR A 156 -13.00 8.12 17.68
C THR A 156 -14.12 7.58 18.57
N ALA A 157 -14.70 6.42 18.24
CA ALA A 157 -15.71 5.77 19.05
C ALA A 157 -15.14 5.44 20.43
N THR A 158 -15.71 6.05 21.47
CA THR A 158 -15.39 5.72 22.86
C THR A 158 -16.35 4.64 23.34
N ASN A 159 -15.82 3.53 23.87
CA ASN A 159 -16.61 2.50 24.57
C ASN A 159 -16.87 2.92 26.02
#